data_AF-A0A7W7YH26-F1
#
_entry.id   AF-A0A7W7YH26-F1
#
_cell.length_a   1.000
_cell.length_b   1.000
_cell.length_c   1.000
_cell.angle_alpha   90.00
_cell.angle_beta   90.00
_cell.angle_gamma   90.00
#
_symmetry.space_group_name_H-M   'P 1'
#
loop_
_entity.id
_entity.type
_entity.pdbx_description
1 polymer ?
#
loop_
_entity_poly.entity_id
_entity_poly.type
_entity_poly.pdbx_seq_one_letter_code
_entity_poly.pdbx_strand_id
1 'polypeptide(L)'
;MSEISEFDIPGSQVGVKLPATAADAALEATFKDHPFWKKMRLHAAKMEVLDESGAPFATNEGFAFYPRGLGVKLPEKGVGFVVLSRQRAGGWYLGGRHLGTGVRTQVAGVFRPFLRSKLTDFALRSAHFTRSLLLAKQESMADAQEQYALYNVGNIYGEVSEQVTYACNEIGKLRGYALSFNRAADWHAQAYTTVKTHFGQDKAKLLEIGTDLAESQAEKGDFAAAKATLAEVFPYLPSEGGDARIPYAFYKALGAAEFGLRNYPQAAKLFVNNQKRAEAADFKGYVIESLLDLAACQMALNQPIEAAASVALAMQRQDDWAKKNPKYNFDTYKLSLACVALQKWNEAVKYSSLSQRRNSVSYEEYARLLSLLNRGDKTAAQKMALDFKRRFAGGLDDIQIRRDIDAMTVKLTEAVSVLTPAATADLEQAWAQQVESLRKRPLQNYIFARVMVAAIASLKNGN
;
A
#
# COMPACT_ATOMS: atom_id res chain seq x y z
N MET A 1 -37.12 -0.82 17.16
CA MET A 1 -36.89 0.60 16.87
C MET A 1 -36.71 0.74 15.37
N SER A 2 -37.24 1.80 14.75
CA SER A 2 -36.97 2.07 13.33
C SER A 2 -35.48 2.36 13.17
N GLU A 3 -34.77 1.46 12.48
CA GLU A 3 -33.33 1.61 12.18
C GLU A 3 -33.05 2.76 11.19
N ILE A 4 -34.10 3.44 10.73
CA ILE A 4 -34.07 4.51 9.74
C ILE A 4 -35.03 5.62 10.19
N SER A 5 -34.58 6.86 10.13
CA SER A 5 -35.39 8.06 10.35
C SER A 5 -35.07 9.14 9.33
N GLU A 6 -36.10 9.77 8.80
CA GLU A 6 -36.00 10.87 7.86
C GLU A 6 -35.80 12.22 8.57
N PHE A 7 -35.04 13.11 7.96
CA PHE A 7 -34.90 14.50 8.40
C PHE A 7 -34.93 15.48 7.24
N ASP A 8 -35.33 16.71 7.54
CA ASP A 8 -35.20 17.88 6.65
C ASP A 8 -34.15 18.85 7.18
N ILE A 9 -33.60 19.67 6.28
CA ILE A 9 -32.69 20.78 6.60
C ILE A 9 -33.43 22.08 6.27
N PRO A 10 -34.02 22.76 7.27
CA PRO A 10 -34.83 23.96 7.05
C PRO A 10 -34.05 25.05 6.32
N GLY A 11 -34.71 25.75 5.38
CA GLY A 11 -34.13 26.88 4.65
C GLY A 11 -33.02 26.54 3.65
N SER A 12 -32.70 25.26 3.45
CA SER A 12 -31.66 24.83 2.51
C SER A 12 -32.21 24.47 1.13
N GLN A 13 -31.39 24.63 0.09
CA GLN A 13 -31.69 24.19 -1.27
C GLN A 13 -31.28 22.73 -1.52
N VAL A 14 -31.77 22.14 -2.61
CA VAL A 14 -31.40 20.78 -3.05
C VAL A 14 -29.89 20.67 -3.22
N GLY A 15 -29.32 19.55 -2.78
CA GLY A 15 -27.89 19.26 -2.98
C GLY A 15 -26.97 19.67 -1.83
N VAL A 16 -27.52 19.82 -0.62
CA VAL A 16 -26.76 20.08 0.61
C VAL A 16 -25.59 19.11 0.77
N LYS A 17 -24.46 19.64 1.23
CA LYS A 17 -23.22 18.92 1.52
C LYS A 17 -22.87 19.10 2.99
N LEU A 18 -22.22 18.10 3.58
CA LEU A 18 -21.70 18.20 4.95
C LEU A 18 -20.67 19.32 5.06
N PRO A 19 -20.59 19.99 6.23
CA PRO A 19 -19.49 20.93 6.53
C PRO A 19 -18.15 20.20 6.37
N ALA A 20 -17.21 20.77 5.63
CA ALA A 20 -15.93 20.13 5.30
C ALA A 20 -14.84 20.35 6.34
N THR A 21 -14.92 21.46 7.07
CA THR A 21 -13.94 21.90 8.06
C THR A 21 -14.64 22.42 9.31
N ALA A 22 -13.89 22.58 10.41
CA ALA A 22 -14.41 23.19 11.63
C ALA A 22 -14.81 24.67 11.47
N ALA A 23 -14.34 25.34 10.40
CA ALA A 23 -14.70 26.72 10.08
C ALA A 23 -16.03 26.83 9.31
N ASP A 24 -16.50 25.73 8.72
CA ASP A 24 -17.77 25.73 7.99
C ASP A 24 -18.95 25.77 8.97
N ALA A 25 -20.00 26.51 8.60
CA ALA A 25 -21.22 26.57 9.39
C ALA A 25 -21.84 25.17 9.53
N ALA A 26 -22.19 24.81 10.77
CA ALA A 26 -22.85 23.55 11.05
C ALA A 26 -24.25 23.50 10.41
N LEU A 27 -24.67 22.31 9.99
CA LEU A 27 -26.01 22.10 9.43
C LEU A 27 -26.98 21.66 10.51
N GLU A 28 -28.05 22.41 10.71
CA GLU A 28 -29.14 21.98 11.58
C GLU A 28 -30.21 21.23 10.77
N ALA A 29 -30.63 20.08 11.30
CA ALA A 29 -31.62 19.23 10.69
C ALA A 29 -32.71 18.88 11.71
N THR A 30 -33.94 18.72 11.22
CA THR A 30 -35.12 18.34 12.03
C THR A 30 -35.61 16.97 11.60
N PHE A 31 -35.71 16.03 12.55
CA PHE A 31 -36.24 14.70 12.32
C PHE A 31 -37.74 14.73 12.12
N LYS A 32 -38.25 13.95 11.15
CA LYS A 32 -39.69 13.80 10.89
C LYS A 32 -40.34 12.74 11.76
N ASP A 33 -39.65 11.61 11.88
CA ASP A 33 -40.22 10.34 12.33
C ASP A 33 -39.36 9.66 13.41
N HIS A 34 -38.27 10.29 13.84
CA HIS A 34 -37.43 9.71 14.89
C HIS A 34 -38.18 9.72 16.24
N PRO A 35 -38.25 8.59 16.97
CA PRO A 35 -39.11 8.44 18.14
C PRO A 35 -38.71 9.33 19.32
N PHE A 36 -37.42 9.66 19.45
CA PHE A 36 -36.87 10.41 20.59
C PHE A 36 -36.30 11.78 20.17
N TRP A 37 -35.33 11.80 19.27
CA TRP A 37 -34.65 13.02 18.83
C TRP A 37 -35.51 13.85 17.88
N LYS A 38 -35.54 15.16 18.11
CA LYS A 38 -36.28 16.12 17.25
C LYS A 38 -35.36 16.91 16.34
N LYS A 39 -34.17 17.26 16.80
CA LYS A 39 -33.20 18.05 16.05
C LYS A 39 -31.79 17.48 16.19
N MET A 40 -30.98 17.71 15.17
CA MET A 40 -29.54 17.46 15.22
C MET A 40 -28.77 18.59 14.56
N ARG A 41 -27.50 18.75 14.95
CA ARG A 41 -26.54 19.65 14.32
C ARG A 41 -25.34 18.84 13.82
N LEU A 42 -25.08 18.92 12.52
CA LEU A 42 -24.01 18.23 11.84
C LEU A 42 -22.81 19.15 11.68
N HIS A 43 -21.66 18.69 12.13
CA HIS A 43 -20.37 19.35 11.97
C HIS A 43 -19.45 18.48 11.10
N ALA A 44 -18.27 18.98 10.75
CA ALA A 44 -17.29 18.24 9.95
C ALA A 44 -16.83 16.90 10.59
N ALA A 45 -16.77 16.83 11.92
CA ALA A 45 -16.24 15.67 12.66
C ALA A 45 -17.12 15.20 13.82
N LYS A 46 -18.36 15.70 13.93
CA LYS A 46 -19.28 15.32 15.00
C LYS A 46 -20.75 15.54 14.62
N MET A 47 -21.63 14.85 15.33
CA MET A 47 -23.07 15.08 15.33
C MET A 47 -23.51 15.42 16.74
N GLU A 48 -24.21 16.54 16.89
CA GLU A 48 -24.88 16.90 18.14
C GLU A 48 -26.37 16.57 18.01
N VAL A 49 -26.91 15.87 19.00
CA VAL A 49 -28.36 15.76 19.20
C VAL A 49 -28.78 16.95 20.06
N LEU A 50 -29.77 17.72 19.60
CA LEU A 50 -30.19 18.94 20.29
C LEU A 50 -31.46 18.70 21.11
N ASP A 51 -31.58 19.41 22.22
CA ASP A 51 -32.84 19.54 22.97
C ASP A 51 -33.79 20.57 22.33
N GLU A 52 -34.94 20.81 22.95
CA GLU A 52 -35.94 21.76 22.46
C GLU A 52 -35.44 23.21 22.44
N SER A 53 -34.49 23.55 23.32
CA SER A 53 -33.86 24.88 23.40
C SER A 53 -32.80 25.10 22.31
N GLY A 54 -32.40 24.03 21.60
CA GLY A 54 -31.32 24.05 20.60
C GLY A 54 -29.93 23.84 21.20
N ALA A 55 -29.83 23.53 22.49
CA ALA A 55 -28.58 23.19 23.15
C ALA A 55 -28.19 21.72 22.87
N PRO A 56 -26.88 21.39 22.78
CA PRO A 56 -26.45 20.00 22.62
C PRO A 56 -26.80 19.16 23.85
N PHE A 57 -27.71 18.21 23.68
CA PHE A 57 -28.04 17.18 24.67
C PHE A 57 -27.00 16.05 24.66
N ALA A 58 -26.54 15.65 23.48
CA ALA A 58 -25.50 14.63 23.31
C ALA A 58 -24.59 14.99 22.13
N THR A 59 -23.30 14.65 22.23
CA THR A 59 -22.33 14.83 21.15
C THR A 59 -21.71 13.48 20.79
N ASN A 60 -21.84 13.10 19.52
CA ASN A 60 -21.30 11.86 18.98
C ASN A 60 -20.14 12.20 18.03
N GLU A 61 -19.01 11.51 18.19
CA GLU A 61 -17.88 11.64 17.27
C GLU A 61 -18.28 11.13 15.88
N GLY A 62 -17.85 11.85 14.84
CA GLY A 62 -18.20 11.55 13.45
C GLY A 62 -16.99 11.28 12.56
N PHE A 63 -17.17 10.42 11.56
CA PHE A 63 -16.22 10.13 10.51
C PHE A 63 -16.89 10.36 9.14
N ALA A 64 -16.43 11.40 8.43
CA ALA A 64 -17.12 11.95 7.28
C ALA A 64 -16.77 11.24 5.96
N PHE A 65 -17.77 10.62 5.35
CA PHE A 65 -17.78 10.16 3.96
C PHE A 65 -18.23 11.32 3.04
N TYR A 66 -17.33 12.28 2.85
CA TYR A 66 -17.63 13.49 2.08
C TYR A 66 -18.15 13.22 0.67
N PRO A 67 -19.03 14.08 0.13
CA PRO A 67 -19.58 15.28 0.77
C PRO A 67 -20.94 15.05 1.46
N ARG A 68 -21.41 13.81 1.63
CA ARG A 68 -22.84 13.56 1.93
C ARG A 68 -23.12 12.48 2.97
N GLY A 69 -22.10 11.77 3.46
CA GLY A 69 -22.27 10.76 4.50
C GLY A 69 -21.47 11.12 5.74
N LEU A 70 -22.06 11.01 6.92
CA LEU A 70 -21.35 11.12 8.20
C LEU A 70 -21.67 9.87 9.00
N GLY A 71 -20.69 8.99 9.16
CA GLY A 71 -20.81 7.93 10.16
C GLY A 71 -20.59 8.51 11.54
N VAL A 72 -21.29 7.99 12.55
CA VAL A 72 -21.21 8.47 13.94
C VAL A 72 -21.05 7.31 14.90
N LYS A 73 -20.20 7.50 15.91
CA LYS A 73 -20.01 6.56 17.01
C LYS A 73 -21.11 6.77 18.05
N LEU A 74 -21.89 5.75 18.38
CA LEU A 74 -22.95 5.84 19.37
C LEU A 74 -22.52 5.24 20.72
N PRO A 75 -23.08 5.71 21.86
CA PRO A 75 -22.67 5.27 23.20
C PRO A 75 -22.90 3.77 23.49
N GLU A 76 -23.86 3.11 22.84
CA GLU A 76 -24.27 1.71 23.14
C GLU A 76 -23.63 0.66 22.20
N LYS A 77 -22.38 0.89 21.76
CA LYS A 77 -21.69 0.03 20.79
C LYS A 77 -22.45 -0.13 19.46
N GLY A 78 -23.10 0.95 19.03
CA GLY A 78 -23.86 1.04 17.79
C GLY A 78 -23.25 2.05 16.84
N VAL A 79 -23.48 1.89 15.55
CA VAL A 79 -23.09 2.87 14.53
C VAL A 79 -24.33 3.64 14.14
N GLY A 80 -24.21 4.96 14.01
CA GLY A 80 -25.18 5.76 13.28
C GLY A 80 -24.61 6.21 11.94
N PHE A 81 -25.46 6.52 10.98
CA PHE A 81 -25.04 7.07 9.70
C PHE A 81 -26.04 8.12 9.22
N VAL A 82 -25.56 9.33 8.97
CA VAL A 82 -26.34 10.42 8.39
C VAL A 82 -26.03 10.48 6.90
N VAL A 83 -27.05 10.31 6.04
CA VAL A 83 -26.93 10.37 4.58
C VAL A 83 -27.75 11.54 4.04
N LEU A 84 -27.07 12.54 3.45
CA LEU A 84 -27.71 13.67 2.77
C LEU A 84 -28.21 13.27 1.38
N SER A 85 -29.48 13.58 1.09
CA SER A 85 -30.10 13.30 -0.20
C SER A 85 -29.50 14.12 -1.33
N ARG A 86 -29.41 13.50 -2.51
CA ARG A 86 -29.04 14.18 -3.77
C ARG A 86 -30.17 15.00 -4.37
N GLN A 87 -31.41 14.74 -3.95
CA GLN A 87 -32.62 15.24 -4.63
C GLN A 87 -33.48 16.14 -3.74
N ARG A 88 -33.18 16.27 -2.44
CA ARG A 88 -33.91 17.14 -1.52
C ARG A 88 -33.00 17.75 -0.44
N ALA A 89 -33.49 18.81 0.20
CA ALA A 89 -32.86 19.44 1.36
C ALA A 89 -33.16 18.64 2.65
N GLY A 90 -32.59 17.44 2.74
CA GLY A 90 -32.87 16.48 3.81
C GLY A 90 -32.13 15.17 3.59
N GLY A 91 -32.47 14.14 4.36
CA GLY A 91 -31.75 12.88 4.30
C GLY A 91 -32.32 11.81 5.21
N TRP A 92 -31.48 10.83 5.51
CA TRP A 92 -31.81 9.72 6.40
C TRP A 92 -30.73 9.56 7.45
N TYR A 93 -31.15 9.40 8.69
CA TYR A 93 -30.36 8.84 9.75
C TYR A 93 -30.63 7.33 9.80
N LEU A 94 -29.56 6.56 9.81
CA LEU A 94 -29.57 5.11 9.94
C LEU A 94 -28.92 4.77 11.28
N GLY A 95 -29.52 3.88 12.06
CA GLY A 95 -28.98 3.42 13.34
C GLY A 95 -28.97 1.89 13.39
N GLY A 96 -27.89 1.30 13.90
CA GLY A 96 -27.82 -0.16 14.06
C GLY A 96 -26.44 -0.67 14.43
N ARG A 97 -26.31 -1.99 14.58
CA ARG A 97 -25.03 -2.63 14.94
C ARG A 97 -24.11 -2.89 13.75
N HIS A 98 -24.65 -2.97 12.54
CA HIS A 98 -23.92 -3.36 11.32
C HIS A 98 -24.34 -2.52 10.10
N LEU A 99 -24.13 -1.20 10.16
CA LEU A 99 -24.44 -0.32 9.03
C LEU A 99 -23.37 -0.44 7.94
N GLY A 100 -23.51 -1.41 7.04
CA GLY A 100 -22.56 -1.59 5.95
C GLY A 100 -22.52 -0.37 5.02
N THR A 101 -21.32 0.14 4.73
CA THR A 101 -21.09 1.11 3.66
C THR A 101 -20.67 0.37 2.39
N GLY A 102 -21.55 0.33 1.40
CA GLY A 102 -21.17 -0.04 0.03
C GLY A 102 -20.77 1.21 -0.73
N VAL A 103 -19.47 1.47 -0.92
CA VAL A 103 -19.05 2.55 -1.81
C VAL A 103 -18.99 2.01 -3.23
N ARG A 104 -19.86 2.53 -4.11
CA ARG A 104 -19.76 2.27 -5.55
C ARG A 104 -18.56 3.05 -6.09
N THR A 105 -17.44 2.37 -6.26
CA THR A 105 -16.28 2.89 -6.98
C THR A 105 -16.43 2.59 -8.48
N GLN A 106 -15.91 3.47 -9.34
CA GLN A 106 -15.79 3.18 -10.79
C GLN A 106 -14.76 2.06 -11.05
N VAL A 107 -13.91 1.81 -10.05
CA VAL A 107 -12.87 0.78 -10.02
C VAL A 107 -13.42 -0.52 -9.43
N ALA A 108 -13.30 -1.65 -10.13
CA ALA A 108 -13.54 -2.97 -9.57
C ALA A 108 -12.53 -3.27 -8.43
N GLY A 109 -13.04 -3.40 -7.20
CA GLY A 109 -12.24 -3.73 -6.03
C GLY A 109 -12.03 -5.25 -5.91
N VAL A 110 -10.79 -5.71 -6.00
CA VAL A 110 -10.45 -7.08 -5.58
C VAL A 110 -10.19 -7.06 -4.08
N PHE A 111 -11.07 -7.70 -3.31
CA PHE A 111 -10.78 -8.08 -1.94
C PHE A 111 -9.59 -9.04 -1.97
N ARG A 112 -8.46 -8.60 -1.41
CA ARG A 112 -7.32 -9.48 -1.15
C ARG A 112 -7.30 -9.78 0.34
N PRO A 113 -8.08 -10.75 0.85
CA PRO A 113 -7.87 -11.20 2.22
C PRO A 113 -6.44 -11.72 2.32
N PHE A 114 -5.67 -11.22 3.28
CA PHE A 114 -4.35 -11.78 3.51
C PHE A 114 -4.54 -13.20 4.04
N LEU A 115 -3.76 -14.16 3.51
CA LEU A 115 -3.87 -15.59 3.82
C LEU A 115 -3.71 -15.92 5.32
N ARG A 116 -3.36 -14.94 6.16
CA ARG A 116 -3.18 -15.06 7.61
C ARG A 116 -3.91 -14.01 8.42
N SER A 117 -4.90 -13.33 7.84
CA SER A 117 -5.61 -12.30 8.60
C SER A 117 -6.23 -12.89 9.86
N LYS A 118 -6.05 -12.19 10.98
CA LYS A 118 -6.61 -12.56 12.29
C LYS A 118 -8.01 -11.98 12.49
N LEU A 119 -8.49 -11.18 11.55
CA LEU A 119 -9.86 -10.70 11.48
C LEU A 119 -10.72 -11.71 10.72
N THR A 120 -11.97 -11.86 11.14
CA THR A 120 -12.96 -12.67 10.41
C THR A 120 -14.18 -11.82 10.03
N ASP A 121 -15.02 -12.38 9.15
CA ASP A 121 -16.38 -11.91 8.88
C ASP A 121 -16.48 -10.41 8.50
N PHE A 122 -17.35 -9.68 9.19
CA PHE A 122 -17.67 -8.29 8.89
C PHE A 122 -16.53 -7.33 9.23
N ALA A 123 -15.78 -7.60 10.29
CA ALA A 123 -14.60 -6.83 10.70
C ALA A 123 -13.52 -6.86 9.61
N LEU A 124 -13.20 -8.06 9.11
CA LEU A 124 -12.26 -8.25 8.01
C LEU A 124 -12.72 -7.52 6.74
N ARG A 125 -13.98 -7.73 6.33
CA ARG A 125 -14.52 -7.10 5.11
C ARG A 125 -14.46 -5.58 5.18
N SER A 126 -14.83 -5.00 6.33
CA SER A 126 -14.86 -3.55 6.54
C SER A 126 -13.48 -2.90 6.40
N ALA A 127 -12.42 -3.52 6.96
CA ALA A 127 -11.05 -3.03 6.83
C ALA A 127 -10.54 -3.11 5.38
N HIS A 128 -10.91 -4.16 4.64
CA HIS A 128 -10.41 -4.37 3.28
C HIS A 128 -10.99 -3.44 2.21
N PHE A 129 -12.15 -2.80 2.45
CA PHE A 129 -12.73 -1.80 1.53
C PHE A 129 -11.80 -0.61 1.28
N THR A 130 -11.03 -0.22 2.29
CA THR A 130 -10.05 0.86 2.25
C THR A 130 -9.13 0.78 1.03
N ARG A 131 -8.62 -0.42 0.69
CA ARG A 131 -7.69 -0.59 -0.43
C ARG A 131 -8.29 -0.16 -1.76
N SER A 132 -9.57 -0.47 -1.99
CA SER A 132 -10.27 -0.11 -3.23
C SER A 132 -10.48 1.41 -3.33
N LEU A 133 -10.78 2.06 -2.20
CA LEU A 133 -10.93 3.52 -2.12
C LEU A 133 -9.59 4.23 -2.38
N LEU A 134 -8.51 3.75 -1.79
CA LEU A 134 -7.16 4.27 -2.04
C LEU A 134 -6.75 4.10 -3.51
N LEU A 135 -7.05 2.96 -4.12
CA LEU A 135 -6.80 2.73 -5.55
C LEU A 135 -7.62 3.64 -6.45
N ALA A 136 -8.82 4.04 -6.02
CA ALA A 136 -9.65 5.02 -6.71
C ALA A 136 -9.25 6.48 -6.39
N LYS A 137 -8.13 6.71 -5.70
CA LYS A 137 -7.65 8.03 -5.26
C LYS A 137 -8.65 8.78 -4.36
N GLN A 138 -9.49 8.06 -3.63
CA GLN A 138 -10.47 8.61 -2.70
C GLN A 138 -9.94 8.53 -1.26
N GLU A 139 -8.86 9.27 -0.98
CA GLU A 139 -8.12 9.15 0.30
C GLU A 139 -8.99 9.52 1.52
N SER A 140 -9.79 10.58 1.44
CA SER A 140 -10.69 10.96 2.53
C SER A 140 -11.78 9.92 2.80
N MET A 141 -12.28 9.24 1.77
CA MET A 141 -13.23 8.13 1.96
C MET A 141 -12.54 6.90 2.55
N ALA A 142 -11.27 6.66 2.18
CA ALA A 142 -10.48 5.61 2.77
C ALA A 142 -10.23 5.87 4.26
N ASP A 143 -9.84 7.09 4.65
CA ASP A 143 -9.69 7.47 6.07
C ASP A 143 -11.00 7.25 6.86
N ALA A 144 -12.15 7.67 6.32
CA ALA A 144 -13.45 7.45 6.96
C ALA A 144 -13.81 5.96 7.09
N GLN A 145 -13.52 5.17 6.05
CA GLN A 145 -13.74 3.72 6.06
C GLN A 145 -12.85 3.00 7.09
N GLU A 146 -11.62 3.45 7.28
CA GLU A 146 -10.70 2.90 8.28
C GLU A 146 -11.19 3.19 9.70
N GLN A 147 -11.61 4.43 9.99
CA GLN A 147 -12.20 4.79 11.28
C GLN A 147 -13.46 3.98 11.56
N TYR A 148 -14.30 3.82 10.54
CA TYR A 148 -15.49 2.99 10.63
C TYR A 148 -15.17 1.52 10.93
N ALA A 149 -14.20 0.94 10.23
CA ALA A 149 -13.77 -0.44 10.44
C ALA A 149 -13.21 -0.63 11.86
N LEU A 150 -12.37 0.29 12.35
CA LEU A 150 -11.81 0.24 13.69
C LEU A 150 -12.90 0.31 14.77
N TYR A 151 -13.86 1.22 14.61
CA TYR A 151 -14.98 1.35 15.53
C TYR A 151 -15.84 0.10 15.58
N ASN A 152 -16.15 -0.51 14.43
CA ASN A 152 -16.87 -1.79 14.38
C ASN A 152 -16.13 -2.91 15.12
N VAL A 153 -14.82 -3.01 14.93
CA VAL A 153 -13.99 -4.02 15.60
C VAL A 153 -14.04 -3.79 17.12
N GLY A 154 -13.87 -2.55 17.57
CA GLY A 154 -13.98 -2.18 18.98
C GLY A 154 -15.37 -2.48 19.58
N ASN A 155 -16.44 -2.28 18.82
CA ASN A 155 -17.80 -2.60 19.27
C ASN A 155 -18.03 -4.11 19.42
N ILE A 156 -17.56 -4.91 18.46
CA ILE A 156 -17.77 -6.36 18.43
C ILE A 156 -16.91 -7.07 19.49
N TYR A 157 -15.63 -6.68 19.60
CA TYR A 157 -14.65 -7.43 20.40
C TYR A 157 -14.18 -6.69 21.67
N GLY A 158 -14.49 -5.40 21.81
CA GLY A 158 -14.00 -4.51 22.87
C GLY A 158 -12.89 -3.56 22.36
N GLU A 159 -12.86 -2.33 22.88
CA GLU A 159 -11.95 -1.26 22.41
C GLU A 159 -10.46 -1.55 22.64
N VAL A 160 -10.14 -2.42 23.60
CA VAL A 160 -8.77 -2.85 23.93
C VAL A 160 -8.49 -4.29 23.51
N SER A 161 -9.34 -4.87 22.67
CA SER A 161 -9.21 -6.27 22.27
C SER A 161 -8.02 -6.50 21.34
N GLU A 162 -7.60 -7.75 21.24
CA GLU A 162 -6.56 -8.16 20.32
C GLU A 162 -6.96 -7.91 18.85
N GLN A 163 -8.26 -8.01 18.53
CA GLN A 163 -8.78 -7.75 17.20
C GLN A 163 -8.61 -6.29 16.80
N VAL A 164 -8.68 -5.33 17.74
CA VAL A 164 -8.40 -3.90 17.46
C VAL A 164 -6.97 -3.70 17.00
N THR A 165 -6.00 -4.32 17.69
CA THR A 165 -4.59 -4.33 17.24
C THR A 165 -4.46 -4.87 15.83
N TYR A 166 -5.06 -6.02 15.54
CA TYR A 166 -4.98 -6.62 14.21
C TYR A 166 -5.70 -5.79 13.14
N ALA A 167 -6.79 -5.09 13.47
CA ALA A 167 -7.45 -4.17 12.56
C ALA A 167 -6.54 -3.01 12.15
N CYS A 168 -5.90 -2.35 13.12
CA CYS A 168 -4.90 -1.32 12.84
C CYS A 168 -3.76 -1.86 11.97
N ASN A 169 -3.26 -3.06 12.30
CA ASN A 169 -2.17 -3.69 11.56
C ASN A 169 -2.54 -4.01 10.11
N GLU A 170 -3.74 -4.56 9.88
CA GLU A 170 -4.23 -4.87 8.54
C GLU A 170 -4.47 -3.61 7.70
N ILE A 171 -5.01 -2.56 8.30
CA ILE A 171 -5.17 -1.26 7.63
C ILE A 171 -3.81 -0.70 7.21
N GLY A 172 -2.81 -0.76 8.10
CA GLY A 172 -1.43 -0.37 7.80
C GLY A 172 -0.86 -1.11 6.59
N LYS A 173 -1.03 -2.44 6.53
CA LYS A 173 -0.63 -3.27 5.38
C LYS A 173 -1.35 -2.83 4.10
N LEU A 174 -2.67 -2.63 4.15
CA LEU A 174 -3.45 -2.21 2.98
C LEU A 174 -3.01 -0.84 2.43
N ARG A 175 -2.68 0.11 3.33
CA ARG A 175 -2.09 1.42 3.01
C ARG A 175 -0.71 1.29 2.37
N GLY A 176 0.17 0.46 2.93
CA GLY A 176 1.51 0.19 2.37
C GLY A 176 1.42 -0.38 0.96
N TYR A 177 0.55 -1.39 0.77
CA TYR A 177 0.28 -1.90 -0.58
C TYR A 177 -0.24 -0.79 -1.51
N ALA A 178 -1.04 0.14 -1.01
CA ALA A 178 -1.55 1.31 -1.74
C ALA A 178 -0.55 2.44 -1.94
N LEU A 179 0.70 2.24 -1.53
CA LEU A 179 1.77 3.23 -1.62
C LEU A 179 1.50 4.48 -0.76
N SER A 180 0.59 4.39 0.22
CA SER A 180 0.30 5.43 1.21
C SER A 180 1.17 5.19 2.46
N PHE A 181 2.50 5.23 2.27
CA PHE A 181 3.48 4.76 3.27
C PHE A 181 3.48 5.57 4.57
N ASN A 182 3.28 6.89 4.50
CA ASN A 182 3.21 7.71 5.71
C ASN A 182 2.08 7.25 6.63
N ARG A 183 0.88 7.09 6.05
CA ARG A 183 -0.33 6.66 6.78
C ARG A 183 -0.24 5.18 7.18
N ALA A 184 0.44 4.34 6.40
CA ALA A 184 0.71 2.96 6.79
C ALA A 184 1.49 2.88 8.11
N ALA A 185 2.54 3.69 8.25
CA ALA A 185 3.34 3.74 9.47
C ALA A 185 2.54 4.28 10.67
N ASP A 186 1.66 5.27 10.47
CA ASP A 186 0.77 5.78 11.54
C ASP A 186 -0.13 4.66 12.10
N TRP A 187 -0.74 3.86 11.21
CA TRP A 187 -1.61 2.75 11.61
C TRP A 187 -0.85 1.62 12.31
N HIS A 188 0.34 1.25 11.84
CA HIS A 188 1.18 0.28 12.54
C HIS A 188 1.69 0.82 13.88
N ALA A 189 1.93 2.14 14.00
CA ALA A 189 2.32 2.75 15.26
C ALA A 189 1.19 2.66 16.28
N GLN A 190 -0.05 2.93 15.85
CA GLN A 190 -1.23 2.75 16.68
C GLN A 190 -1.38 1.29 17.13
N ALA A 191 -1.23 0.32 16.23
CA ALA A 191 -1.25 -1.10 16.57
C ALA A 191 -0.18 -1.44 17.63
N TYR A 192 1.06 -0.98 17.43
CA TYR A 192 2.16 -1.25 18.34
C TYR A 192 1.96 -0.62 19.72
N THR A 193 1.43 0.61 19.79
CA THR A 193 1.03 1.24 21.05
C THR A 193 -0.01 0.42 21.79
N THR A 194 -1.06 -0.06 21.11
CA THR A 194 -2.08 -0.92 21.72
C THR A 194 -1.46 -2.21 22.29
N VAL A 195 -0.55 -2.86 21.55
CA VAL A 195 0.17 -4.04 22.05
C VAL A 195 0.99 -3.72 23.29
N LYS A 196 1.79 -2.66 23.28
CA LYS A 196 2.62 -2.29 24.44
C LYS A 196 1.78 -2.02 25.68
N THR A 197 0.66 -1.32 25.52
CA THR A 197 -0.20 -0.93 26.66
C THR A 197 -1.00 -2.10 27.22
N HIS A 198 -1.58 -2.96 26.37
CA HIS A 198 -2.56 -3.96 26.82
C HIS A 198 -2.05 -5.40 26.74
N PHE A 199 -1.00 -5.66 25.96
CA PHE A 199 -0.46 -7.00 25.68
C PHE A 199 1.06 -7.06 25.85
N GLY A 200 1.65 -6.19 26.67
CA GLY A 200 3.12 -6.05 26.82
C GLY A 200 3.85 -7.28 27.35
N GLN A 201 3.14 -8.31 27.82
CA GLN A 201 3.72 -9.60 28.22
C GLN A 201 3.74 -10.63 27.07
N ASP A 202 3.02 -10.37 25.97
CA ASP A 202 2.99 -11.21 24.79
C ASP A 202 4.15 -10.86 23.85
N LYS A 203 5.30 -11.51 24.11
CA LYS A 203 6.54 -11.31 23.35
C LYS A 203 6.39 -11.58 21.86
N ALA A 204 5.60 -12.60 21.48
CA ALA A 204 5.39 -12.95 20.09
C ALA A 204 4.63 -11.84 19.35
N LYS A 205 3.62 -11.25 20.00
CA LYS A 205 2.83 -10.14 19.47
C LYS A 205 3.63 -8.84 19.40
N LEU A 206 4.41 -8.53 20.44
CA LEU A 206 5.34 -7.40 20.41
C LEU A 206 6.31 -7.50 19.23
N LEU A 207 6.86 -8.68 19.00
CA LEU A 207 7.76 -8.94 17.87
C LEU A 207 7.07 -8.81 16.51
N GLU A 208 5.90 -9.44 16.34
CA GLU A 208 5.14 -9.40 15.08
C GLU A 208 4.79 -7.96 14.71
N ILE A 209 4.09 -7.25 15.60
CA ILE A 209 3.57 -5.91 15.33
C ILE A 209 4.69 -4.87 15.30
N GLY A 210 5.73 -5.03 16.12
CA GLY A 210 6.91 -4.16 16.07
C GLY A 210 7.71 -4.32 14.78
N THR A 211 7.79 -5.54 14.23
CA THR A 211 8.42 -5.77 12.92
C THR A 211 7.61 -5.14 11.79
N ASP A 212 6.27 -5.29 11.79
CA ASP A 212 5.38 -4.64 10.80
C ASP A 212 5.50 -3.10 10.85
N LEU A 213 5.58 -2.51 12.05
CA LEU A 213 5.84 -1.08 12.24
C LEU A 213 7.20 -0.67 11.66
N ALA A 214 8.27 -1.41 11.98
CA ALA A 214 9.60 -1.09 11.48
C ALA A 214 9.70 -1.18 9.95
N GLU A 215 9.04 -2.17 9.33
CA GLU A 215 8.95 -2.26 7.88
C GLU A 215 8.30 -1.00 7.28
N SER A 216 7.18 -0.55 7.84
CA SER A 216 6.51 0.67 7.35
C SER A 216 7.27 1.96 7.65
N GLN A 217 7.99 2.02 8.77
CA GLN A 217 8.92 3.12 9.06
C GLN A 217 10.04 3.18 8.02
N ALA A 218 10.61 2.03 7.65
CA ALA A 218 11.59 1.97 6.57
C ALA A 218 10.98 2.37 5.22
N GLU A 219 9.75 1.94 4.91
CA GLU A 219 9.08 2.29 3.64
C GLU A 219 8.73 3.78 3.52
N LYS A 220 8.45 4.48 4.63
CA LYS A 220 8.29 5.94 4.63
C LYS A 220 9.63 6.70 4.58
N GLY A 221 10.77 6.01 4.72
CA GLY A 221 12.12 6.57 4.71
C GLY A 221 12.71 6.90 6.08
N ASP A 222 12.07 6.47 7.18
CA ASP A 222 12.51 6.70 8.56
C ASP A 222 13.28 5.48 9.09
N PHE A 223 14.46 5.27 8.51
CA PHE A 223 15.29 4.10 8.80
C PHE A 223 15.85 4.08 10.23
N ALA A 224 16.03 5.26 10.83
CA ALA A 224 16.49 5.38 12.21
C ALA A 224 15.40 4.90 13.18
N ALA A 225 14.15 5.32 13.00
CA ALA A 225 13.04 4.80 13.79
C ALA A 225 12.85 3.29 13.56
N ALA A 226 12.90 2.82 12.31
CA ALA A 226 12.80 1.39 11.98
C ALA A 226 13.84 0.56 12.74
N LYS A 227 15.11 1.00 12.74
CA LYS A 227 16.20 0.33 13.46
C LYS A 227 15.99 0.38 14.98
N ALA A 228 15.50 1.49 15.52
CA ALA A 228 15.20 1.62 16.95
C ALA A 228 14.07 0.67 17.39
N THR A 229 12.98 0.60 16.62
CA THR A 229 11.87 -0.35 16.88
C THR A 229 12.34 -1.80 16.77
N LEU A 230 13.16 -2.15 15.77
CA LEU A 230 13.73 -3.51 15.66
C LEU A 230 14.67 -3.85 16.82
N ALA A 231 15.46 -2.89 17.32
CA ALA A 231 16.29 -3.09 18.50
C ALA A 231 15.46 -3.34 19.76
N GLU A 232 14.32 -2.64 19.91
CA GLU A 232 13.38 -2.84 21.03
C GLU A 232 12.80 -4.26 21.05
N VAL A 233 12.43 -4.80 19.88
CA VAL A 233 11.79 -6.13 19.80
C VAL A 233 12.75 -7.29 19.57
N PHE A 234 14.03 -7.02 19.31
CA PHE A 234 15.08 -8.04 19.14
C PHE A 234 15.13 -9.08 20.27
N PRO A 235 15.01 -8.72 21.57
CA PRO A 235 15.03 -9.67 22.68
C PRO A 235 13.88 -10.69 22.66
N TYR A 236 12.86 -10.47 21.82
CA TYR A 236 11.69 -11.34 21.69
C TYR A 236 11.82 -12.35 20.56
N LEU A 237 12.89 -12.30 19.76
CA LEU A 237 13.15 -13.26 18.71
C LEU A 237 13.14 -14.70 19.26
N PRO A 238 12.47 -15.65 18.58
CA PRO A 238 12.47 -17.04 19.02
C PRO A 238 13.89 -17.61 18.97
N SER A 239 14.16 -18.57 19.86
CA SER A 239 15.40 -19.35 19.82
C SER A 239 15.54 -20.10 18.49
N GLU A 240 16.77 -20.49 18.16
CA GLU A 240 17.04 -21.32 16.98
C GLU A 240 16.18 -22.59 17.00
N GLY A 241 15.67 -22.98 15.82
CA GLY A 241 14.77 -24.14 15.66
C GLY A 241 13.26 -23.83 15.68
N GLY A 242 12.85 -22.59 15.97
CA GLY A 242 11.46 -22.14 15.85
C GLY A 242 11.00 -21.85 14.40
N ASP A 243 9.79 -21.30 14.23
CA ASP A 243 9.26 -20.89 12.94
C ASP A 243 10.17 -19.84 12.26
N ALA A 244 10.88 -20.26 11.21
CA ALA A 244 11.85 -19.43 10.50
C ALA A 244 11.26 -18.19 9.84
N ARG A 245 9.93 -18.11 9.66
CA ARG A 245 9.25 -16.96 9.03
C ARG A 245 9.38 -15.68 9.86
N ILE A 246 9.32 -15.82 11.18
CA ILE A 246 9.42 -14.70 12.13
C ILE A 246 10.81 -14.03 12.07
N PRO A 247 11.92 -14.75 12.33
CA PRO A 247 13.24 -14.16 12.21
C PRO A 247 13.54 -13.74 10.76
N TYR A 248 12.99 -14.42 9.75
CA TYR A 248 13.17 -14.00 8.36
C TYR A 248 12.63 -12.58 8.10
N ALA A 249 11.39 -12.30 8.49
CA ALA A 249 10.77 -10.99 8.34
C ALA A 249 11.55 -9.92 9.13
N PHE A 250 11.87 -10.20 10.39
CA PHE A 250 12.67 -9.30 11.24
C PHE A 250 14.00 -8.90 10.59
N TYR A 251 14.79 -9.88 10.14
CA TYR A 251 16.11 -9.58 9.55
C TYR A 251 16.03 -8.97 8.16
N LYS A 252 14.93 -9.20 7.41
CA LYS A 252 14.65 -8.48 6.16
C LYS A 252 14.39 -7.00 6.43
N ALA A 253 13.54 -6.69 7.41
CA ALA A 253 13.28 -5.31 7.84
C ALA A 253 14.56 -4.61 8.34
N LEU A 254 15.36 -5.30 9.15
CA LEU A 254 16.64 -4.77 9.62
C LEU A 254 17.63 -4.53 8.49
N GLY A 255 17.73 -5.44 7.53
CA GLY A 255 18.57 -5.27 6.34
C GLY A 255 18.16 -4.06 5.50
N ALA A 256 16.85 -3.83 5.33
CA ALA A 256 16.32 -2.67 4.64
C ALA A 256 16.63 -1.35 5.37
N ALA A 257 16.49 -1.33 6.71
CA ALA A 257 16.85 -0.18 7.52
C ALA A 257 18.36 0.13 7.45
N GLU A 258 19.22 -0.89 7.57
CA GLU A 258 20.68 -0.72 7.46
C GLU A 258 21.07 -0.24 6.05
N PHE A 259 20.44 -0.75 4.99
CA PHE A 259 20.66 -0.25 3.64
C PHE A 259 20.28 1.23 3.51
N GLY A 260 19.12 1.63 4.04
CA GLY A 260 18.66 3.02 4.03
C GLY A 260 19.56 3.98 4.82
N LEU A 261 20.17 3.48 5.90
CA LEU A 261 21.21 4.18 6.67
C LEU A 261 22.58 4.16 6.00
N ARG A 262 22.69 3.58 4.78
CA ARG A 262 23.94 3.41 4.02
C ARG A 262 24.98 2.52 4.70
N ASN A 263 24.55 1.67 5.64
CA ASN A 263 25.38 0.64 6.28
C ASN A 263 25.40 -0.62 5.41
N TYR A 264 25.79 -0.49 4.14
CA TYR A 264 25.74 -1.57 3.15
C TYR A 264 26.48 -2.86 3.56
N PRO A 265 27.65 -2.83 4.23
CA PRO A 265 28.30 -4.06 4.70
C PRO A 265 27.44 -4.83 5.70
N GLN A 266 26.77 -4.12 6.62
CA GLN A 266 25.90 -4.73 7.62
C GLN A 266 24.62 -5.28 6.97
N ALA A 267 24.02 -4.53 6.05
CA ALA A 267 22.88 -4.99 5.26
C ALA A 267 23.22 -6.28 4.47
N ALA A 268 24.38 -6.31 3.80
CA ALA A 268 24.85 -7.49 3.08
C ALA A 268 24.99 -8.71 4.01
N LYS A 269 25.60 -8.55 5.19
CA LYS A 269 25.72 -9.63 6.19
C LYS A 269 24.34 -10.15 6.62
N LEU A 270 23.39 -9.26 6.84
CA LEU A 270 22.01 -9.63 7.20
C LEU A 270 21.35 -10.43 6.07
N PHE A 271 21.45 -10.00 4.82
CA PHE A 271 20.84 -10.70 3.68
C PHE A 271 21.50 -12.05 3.36
N VAL A 272 22.83 -12.19 3.54
CA VAL A 272 23.50 -13.51 3.49
C VAL A 272 22.91 -14.45 4.54
N ASN A 273 22.79 -13.99 5.79
CA ASN A 273 22.22 -14.83 6.85
C ASN A 273 20.74 -15.14 6.60
N ASN A 274 19.99 -14.19 6.04
CA ASN A 274 18.57 -14.39 5.73
C ASN A 274 18.35 -15.34 4.56
N GLN A 275 19.24 -15.32 3.57
CA GLN A 275 19.29 -16.29 2.48
C GLN A 275 19.49 -17.71 3.02
N LYS A 276 20.48 -17.92 3.91
CA LYS A 276 20.71 -19.23 4.56
C LYS A 276 19.50 -19.71 5.35
N ARG A 277 18.85 -18.79 6.09
CA ARG A 277 17.62 -19.08 6.84
C ARG A 277 16.48 -19.52 5.91
N ALA A 278 16.29 -18.80 4.81
CA ALA A 278 15.28 -19.15 3.80
C ALA A 278 15.58 -20.50 3.14
N GLU A 279 16.85 -20.82 2.88
CA GLU A 279 17.24 -22.13 2.34
C GLU A 279 16.96 -23.28 3.32
N ALA A 280 17.35 -23.12 4.58
CA ALA A 280 17.10 -24.11 5.63
C ALA A 280 15.61 -24.37 5.86
N ALA A 281 14.76 -23.35 5.67
CA ALA A 281 13.32 -23.43 5.83
C ALA A 281 12.56 -23.78 4.53
N ASP A 282 13.26 -24.09 3.44
CA ASP A 282 12.70 -24.37 2.12
C ASP A 282 11.85 -23.24 1.49
N PHE A 283 12.12 -21.99 1.86
CA PHE A 283 11.39 -20.83 1.36
C PHE A 283 11.92 -20.32 0.01
N LYS A 284 11.67 -21.06 -1.07
CA LYS A 284 12.30 -20.82 -2.39
C LYS A 284 12.21 -19.38 -2.90
N GLY A 285 11.06 -18.72 -2.82
CA GLY A 285 10.89 -17.32 -3.23
C GLY A 285 11.70 -16.36 -2.37
N TYR A 286 11.72 -16.58 -1.06
CA TYR A 286 12.46 -15.76 -0.11
C TYR A 286 13.99 -15.90 -0.26
N VAL A 287 14.48 -17.06 -0.72
CA VAL A 287 15.90 -17.24 -1.10
C VAL A 287 16.25 -16.29 -2.24
N ILE A 288 15.43 -16.26 -3.30
CA ILE A 288 15.64 -15.39 -4.47
C ILE A 288 15.58 -13.92 -4.05
N GLU A 289 14.59 -13.51 -3.26
CA GLU A 289 14.50 -12.13 -2.75
C GLU A 289 15.74 -11.72 -1.97
N SER A 290 16.22 -12.58 -1.05
CA SER A 290 17.39 -12.28 -0.22
C SER A 290 18.68 -12.15 -1.05
N LEU A 291 18.81 -12.94 -2.13
CA LEU A 291 19.92 -12.84 -3.06
C LEU A 291 19.89 -11.55 -3.89
N LEU A 292 18.69 -11.08 -4.27
CA LEU A 292 18.53 -9.81 -4.98
C LEU A 292 18.82 -8.61 -4.06
N ASP A 293 18.36 -8.66 -2.81
CA ASP A 293 18.68 -7.64 -1.79
C ASP A 293 20.19 -7.62 -1.48
N LEU A 294 20.83 -8.79 -1.39
CA LEU A 294 22.27 -8.91 -1.26
C LEU A 294 23.01 -8.34 -2.48
N ALA A 295 22.55 -8.64 -3.70
CA ALA A 295 23.15 -8.11 -4.92
C ALA A 295 23.06 -6.57 -4.94
N ALA A 296 21.96 -5.97 -4.49
CA ALA A 296 21.85 -4.53 -4.34
C ALA A 296 22.89 -3.96 -3.37
N CYS A 297 23.12 -4.62 -2.23
CA CYS A 297 24.18 -4.24 -1.27
C CYS A 297 25.57 -4.33 -1.90
N GLN A 298 25.89 -5.42 -2.58
CA GLN A 298 27.19 -5.63 -3.24
C GLN A 298 27.42 -4.59 -4.35
N MET A 299 26.38 -4.26 -5.14
CA MET A 299 26.45 -3.19 -6.12
C MET A 299 26.69 -1.81 -5.47
N ALA A 300 26.08 -1.53 -4.32
CA ALA A 300 26.32 -0.30 -3.56
C ALA A 300 27.72 -0.23 -2.94
N LEU A 301 28.31 -1.39 -2.65
CA LEU A 301 29.69 -1.54 -2.19
C LEU A 301 30.74 -1.54 -3.31
N ASN A 302 30.32 -1.36 -4.57
CA ASN A 302 31.19 -1.49 -5.73
C ASN A 302 31.89 -2.87 -5.82
N GLN A 303 31.14 -3.93 -5.53
CA GLN A 303 31.55 -5.35 -5.58
C GLN A 303 30.83 -6.05 -6.75
N PRO A 304 31.22 -5.79 -8.02
CA PRO A 304 30.48 -6.25 -9.18
C PRO A 304 30.57 -7.76 -9.40
N ILE A 305 31.68 -8.39 -9.00
CA ILE A 305 31.89 -9.84 -9.15
C ILE A 305 30.95 -10.59 -8.19
N GLU A 306 30.89 -10.14 -6.94
CA GLU A 306 30.05 -10.70 -5.90
C GLU A 306 28.56 -10.48 -6.22
N ALA A 307 28.19 -9.28 -6.69
CA ALA A 307 26.84 -9.00 -7.17
C ALA A 307 26.45 -9.94 -8.32
N ALA A 308 27.36 -10.18 -9.28
CA ALA A 308 27.11 -11.09 -10.40
C ALA A 308 26.97 -12.55 -9.96
N ALA A 309 27.70 -12.97 -8.93
CA ALA A 309 27.58 -14.29 -8.33
C ALA A 309 26.24 -14.47 -7.60
N SER A 310 25.80 -13.49 -6.79
CA SER A 310 24.50 -13.53 -6.11
C SER A 310 23.33 -13.61 -7.10
N VAL A 311 23.37 -12.81 -8.17
CA VAL A 311 22.35 -12.88 -9.23
C VAL A 311 22.41 -14.20 -9.99
N ALA A 312 23.60 -14.76 -10.25
CA ALA A 312 23.73 -16.08 -10.87
C ALA A 312 23.11 -17.19 -10.02
N LEU A 313 23.32 -17.17 -8.71
CA LEU A 313 22.68 -18.11 -7.80
C LEU A 313 21.16 -17.91 -7.77
N ALA A 314 20.66 -16.66 -7.77
CA ALA A 314 19.23 -16.38 -7.83
C ALA A 314 18.58 -16.94 -9.11
N MET A 315 19.25 -16.79 -10.26
CA MET A 315 18.84 -17.39 -11.53
C MET A 315 18.77 -18.92 -11.45
N GLN A 316 19.81 -19.56 -10.89
CA GLN A 316 19.83 -21.01 -10.73
C GLN A 316 18.66 -21.49 -9.86
N ARG A 317 18.39 -20.84 -8.73
CA ARG A 317 17.27 -21.20 -7.84
C ARG A 317 15.92 -21.03 -8.53
N GLN A 318 15.75 -19.98 -9.33
CA GLN A 318 14.55 -19.76 -10.12
C GLN A 318 14.35 -20.85 -11.19
N ASP A 319 15.41 -21.23 -11.89
CA ASP A 319 15.36 -22.28 -12.92
C ASP A 319 15.04 -23.66 -12.32
N ASP A 320 15.68 -24.00 -11.20
CA ASP A 320 15.43 -25.25 -10.48
C ASP A 320 13.96 -25.33 -10.00
N TRP A 321 13.41 -24.20 -9.56
CA TRP A 321 12.01 -24.11 -9.15
C TRP A 321 11.06 -24.24 -10.34
N ALA A 322 11.32 -23.53 -11.43
CA ALA A 322 10.50 -23.58 -12.65
C ALA A 322 10.45 -24.99 -13.26
N LYS A 323 11.55 -25.75 -13.18
CA LYS A 323 11.58 -27.15 -13.62
C LYS A 323 10.68 -28.05 -12.76
N LYS A 324 10.67 -27.84 -11.44
CA LYS A 324 9.86 -28.64 -10.51
C LYS A 324 8.38 -28.24 -10.52
N ASN A 325 8.10 -26.95 -10.69
CA ASN A 325 6.77 -26.35 -10.57
C ASN A 325 6.49 -25.38 -11.72
N PRO A 326 6.36 -25.86 -12.96
CA PRO A 326 6.25 -24.99 -14.15
C PRO A 326 4.99 -24.09 -14.16
N LYS A 327 3.97 -24.44 -13.36
CA LYS A 327 2.74 -23.66 -13.21
C LYS A 327 2.83 -22.56 -12.13
N TYR A 328 3.84 -22.61 -11.26
CA TYR A 328 3.99 -21.71 -10.13
C TYR A 328 5.34 -21.00 -10.22
N ASN A 329 5.47 -20.04 -11.12
CA ASN A 329 6.67 -19.21 -11.21
C ASN A 329 6.49 -17.93 -10.38
N PHE A 330 7.55 -17.53 -9.68
CA PHE A 330 7.65 -16.23 -9.05
C PHE A 330 7.68 -15.12 -10.11
N ASP A 331 7.25 -13.92 -9.75
CA ASP A 331 7.38 -12.73 -10.59
C ASP A 331 8.87 -12.47 -10.87
N THR A 332 9.31 -12.72 -12.11
CA THR A 332 10.75 -12.72 -12.46
C THR A 332 11.28 -11.36 -12.91
N TYR A 333 10.45 -10.31 -12.90
CA TYR A 333 10.86 -8.98 -13.37
C TYR A 333 12.04 -8.41 -12.56
N LYS A 334 12.09 -8.61 -11.23
CA LYS A 334 13.21 -8.14 -10.39
C LYS A 334 14.52 -8.81 -10.78
N LEU A 335 14.46 -10.10 -11.08
CA LEU A 335 15.60 -10.89 -11.56
C LEU A 335 16.05 -10.40 -12.94
N SER A 336 15.11 -10.13 -13.85
CA SER A 336 15.39 -9.52 -15.15
C SER A 336 16.11 -8.17 -15.00
N LEU A 337 15.59 -7.27 -14.16
CA LEU A 337 16.24 -5.96 -13.90
C LEU A 337 17.63 -6.11 -13.29
N ALA A 338 17.84 -7.09 -12.39
CA ALA A 338 19.17 -7.38 -11.84
C ALA A 338 20.14 -7.87 -12.93
N CYS A 339 19.68 -8.69 -13.87
CA CYS A 339 20.46 -9.08 -15.05
C CYS A 339 20.79 -7.87 -15.92
N VAL A 340 19.84 -6.95 -16.16
CA VAL A 340 20.09 -5.69 -16.89
C VAL A 340 21.16 -4.85 -16.19
N ALA A 341 21.07 -4.66 -14.87
CA ALA A 341 22.04 -3.90 -14.09
C ALA A 341 23.48 -4.49 -14.14
N LEU A 342 23.60 -5.78 -14.47
CA LEU A 342 24.86 -6.51 -14.61
C LEU A 342 25.23 -6.81 -16.07
N GLN A 343 24.51 -6.23 -17.03
CA GLN A 343 24.76 -6.41 -18.47
C GLN A 343 24.62 -7.87 -18.98
N LYS A 344 23.82 -8.69 -18.29
CA LYS A 344 23.48 -10.07 -18.66
C LYS A 344 22.22 -10.09 -19.53
N TRP A 345 22.35 -9.60 -20.77
CA TRP A 345 21.19 -9.25 -21.61
C TRP A 345 20.31 -10.44 -22.02
N ASN A 346 20.92 -11.60 -22.29
CA ASN A 346 20.19 -12.79 -22.72
C ASN A 346 19.35 -13.37 -21.57
N GLU A 347 19.91 -13.37 -20.37
CA GLU A 347 19.25 -13.75 -19.14
C GLU A 347 18.15 -12.75 -18.77
N ALA A 348 18.41 -11.45 -18.92
CA ALA A 348 17.41 -10.42 -18.69
C ALA A 348 16.16 -10.63 -19.57
N VAL A 349 16.37 -10.99 -20.83
CA VAL A 349 15.33 -11.40 -21.79
C VAL A 349 14.61 -12.67 -21.32
N LYS A 350 15.35 -13.71 -20.91
CA LYS A 350 14.77 -14.97 -20.41
C LYS A 350 13.78 -14.75 -19.26
N TYR A 351 14.09 -13.86 -18.32
CA TYR A 351 13.28 -13.59 -17.12
C TYR A 351 12.25 -12.47 -17.29
N SER A 352 12.06 -11.94 -18.49
CA SER A 352 11.06 -10.92 -18.80
C SER A 352 10.10 -11.44 -19.86
N SER A 353 9.19 -12.33 -19.44
CA SER A 353 8.20 -12.93 -20.33
C SER A 353 7.20 -11.90 -20.86
N LEU A 354 6.71 -12.13 -22.07
CA LEU A 354 5.65 -11.32 -22.67
C LEU A 354 4.30 -11.92 -22.35
N SER A 355 3.32 -11.07 -22.09
CA SER A 355 1.95 -11.48 -21.82
C SER A 355 1.03 -11.08 -22.99
N GLN A 356 -0.09 -11.78 -23.14
CA GLN A 356 -1.10 -11.45 -24.17
C GLN A 356 -2.17 -10.48 -23.64
N ARG A 357 -1.79 -9.54 -22.77
CA ARG A 357 -2.71 -8.54 -22.20
C ARG A 357 -3.10 -7.51 -23.27
N ARG A 358 -4.39 -7.23 -23.42
CA ARG A 358 -4.92 -6.25 -24.40
C ARG A 358 -4.85 -4.80 -23.93
N ASN A 359 -5.18 -4.56 -22.66
CA ASN A 359 -5.36 -3.19 -22.11
C ASN A 359 -4.44 -2.93 -20.89
N SER A 360 -3.34 -3.67 -20.76
CA SER A 360 -2.36 -3.46 -19.68
C SER A 360 -0.98 -3.99 -20.04
N VAL A 361 0.02 -3.56 -19.26
CA VAL A 361 1.43 -3.97 -19.35
C VAL A 361 1.83 -4.56 -18.00
N SER A 362 2.48 -5.73 -17.98
CA SER A 362 3.02 -6.33 -16.75
C SER A 362 4.41 -5.78 -16.41
N TYR A 363 4.87 -6.00 -15.17
CA TYR A 363 6.23 -5.65 -14.78
C TYR A 363 7.30 -6.43 -15.56
N GLU A 364 7.01 -7.67 -15.96
CA GLU A 364 7.89 -8.47 -16.83
C GLU A 364 7.99 -7.84 -18.22
N GLU A 365 6.87 -7.41 -18.80
CA GLU A 365 6.85 -6.71 -20.09
C GLU A 365 7.62 -5.39 -20.02
N TYR A 366 7.49 -4.66 -18.91
CA TYR A 366 8.27 -3.45 -18.67
C TYR A 366 9.78 -3.73 -18.50
N ALA A 367 10.13 -4.76 -17.73
CA ALA A 367 11.52 -5.21 -17.60
C ALA A 367 12.10 -5.64 -18.96
N ARG A 368 11.26 -6.22 -19.85
CA ARG A 368 11.67 -6.55 -21.22
C ARG A 368 12.00 -5.30 -22.03
N LEU A 369 11.15 -4.26 -21.98
CA LEU A 369 11.40 -2.99 -22.66
C LEU A 369 12.75 -2.40 -22.22
N LEU A 370 12.99 -2.35 -20.91
CA LEU A 370 14.27 -1.90 -20.35
C LEU A 370 15.46 -2.77 -20.77
N SER A 371 15.27 -4.09 -20.84
CA SER A 371 16.31 -5.02 -21.30
C SER A 371 16.71 -4.77 -22.75
N LEU A 372 15.73 -4.59 -23.64
CA LEU A 372 15.98 -4.31 -25.06
C LEU A 372 16.71 -2.96 -25.25
N LEU A 373 16.23 -1.93 -24.55
CA LEU A 373 16.80 -0.59 -24.62
C LEU A 373 18.25 -0.54 -24.11
N ASN A 374 18.53 -1.17 -22.96
CA ASN A 374 19.87 -1.20 -22.37
C ASN A 374 20.86 -2.09 -23.15
N ARG A 375 20.37 -3.12 -23.86
CA ARG A 375 21.18 -3.89 -24.81
C ARG A 375 21.55 -3.10 -26.08
N GLY A 376 20.87 -1.98 -26.34
CA GLY A 376 21.03 -1.18 -27.56
C GLY A 376 20.11 -1.59 -28.72
N ASP A 377 19.17 -2.52 -28.50
CA ASP A 377 18.17 -2.92 -29.50
C ASP A 377 17.01 -1.90 -29.54
N LYS A 378 17.34 -0.68 -29.96
CA LYS A 378 16.41 0.46 -29.99
C LYS A 378 15.21 0.20 -30.89
N THR A 379 15.40 -0.50 -32.01
CA THR A 379 14.32 -0.87 -32.93
C THR A 379 13.29 -1.78 -32.27
N ALA A 380 13.73 -2.85 -31.60
CA ALA A 380 12.81 -3.73 -30.88
C ALA A 380 12.15 -3.03 -29.68
N ALA A 381 12.92 -2.21 -28.95
CA ALA A 381 12.41 -1.42 -27.84
C ALA A 381 11.35 -0.42 -28.29
N GLN A 382 11.58 0.31 -29.39
CA GLN A 382 10.62 1.26 -29.96
C GLN A 382 9.35 0.56 -30.43
N LYS A 383 9.47 -0.58 -31.13
CA LYS A 383 8.32 -1.39 -31.54
C LYS A 383 7.47 -1.81 -30.34
N MET A 384 8.11 -2.23 -29.25
CA MET A 384 7.43 -2.60 -28.01
C MET A 384 6.78 -1.39 -27.32
N ALA A 385 7.45 -0.25 -27.27
CA ALA A 385 6.92 0.97 -26.68
C ALA A 385 5.69 1.51 -27.46
N LEU A 386 5.70 1.44 -28.80
CA LEU A 386 4.55 1.78 -29.63
C LEU A 386 3.36 0.84 -29.37
N ASP A 387 3.62 -0.45 -29.19
CA ASP A 387 2.58 -1.40 -28.79
C ASP A 387 2.01 -1.08 -27.40
N PHE A 388 2.85 -0.79 -26.41
CA PHE A 388 2.41 -0.35 -25.09
C PHE A 388 1.55 0.92 -25.16
N LYS A 389 1.99 1.94 -25.92
CA LYS A 389 1.20 3.16 -26.17
C LYS A 389 -0.18 2.86 -26.74
N ARG A 390 -0.28 1.94 -27.69
CA ARG A 390 -1.57 1.52 -28.25
C ARG A 390 -2.46 0.86 -27.19
N ARG A 391 -1.90 0.02 -26.32
CA ARG A 391 -2.64 -0.59 -25.20
C ARG A 391 -3.08 0.46 -24.16
N PHE A 392 -2.43 1.62 -24.11
CA PHE A 392 -2.81 2.75 -23.27
C PHE A 392 -3.85 3.69 -23.91
N ALA A 393 -4.12 3.57 -25.21
CA ALA A 393 -4.93 4.53 -25.97
C ALA A 393 -6.45 4.48 -25.69
N GLY A 394 -6.93 3.52 -24.89
CA GLY A 394 -8.33 3.45 -24.41
C GLY A 394 -8.69 4.50 -23.35
N GLY A 395 -7.82 5.49 -23.12
CA GLY A 395 -7.91 6.41 -21.99
C GLY A 395 -7.27 5.81 -20.74
N LEU A 396 -6.48 6.62 -20.03
CA LEU A 396 -5.89 6.27 -18.73
C LEU A 396 -6.97 5.85 -17.70
N ASP A 397 -8.23 6.20 -17.96
CA ASP A 397 -9.39 5.83 -17.16
C ASP A 397 -9.79 4.35 -17.29
N ASP A 398 -9.50 3.68 -18.42
CA ASP A 398 -9.68 2.23 -18.61
C ASP A 398 -8.43 1.41 -18.20
N ILE A 399 -7.30 2.10 -17.97
CA ILE A 399 -6.07 1.56 -17.35
C ILE A 399 -6.18 1.64 -15.81
N GLN A 400 -7.24 2.24 -15.28
CA GLN A 400 -7.50 2.23 -13.85
C GLN A 400 -7.66 0.78 -13.39
N ILE A 401 -6.97 0.43 -12.30
CA ILE A 401 -6.81 -0.93 -11.75
C ILE A 401 -5.67 -1.73 -12.38
N ARG A 402 -4.45 -1.20 -12.25
CA ARG A 402 -3.35 -2.00 -11.72
C ARG A 402 -2.23 -1.08 -11.25
N ARG A 403 -1.60 -1.40 -10.11
CA ARG A 403 -0.46 -0.67 -9.53
C ARG A 403 0.83 -0.85 -10.37
N ASP A 404 0.68 -1.39 -11.57
CA ASP A 404 1.73 -2.03 -12.34
C ASP A 404 2.41 -1.06 -13.31
N ILE A 405 1.83 0.13 -13.52
CA ILE A 405 2.37 1.17 -14.41
C ILE A 405 2.59 2.43 -13.56
N ASP A 406 3.84 2.62 -13.14
CA ASP A 406 4.29 3.86 -12.52
C ASP A 406 4.24 5.00 -13.56
N ALA A 407 4.07 6.25 -13.13
CA ALA A 407 4.17 7.41 -14.01
C ALA A 407 5.51 7.39 -14.79
N MET A 408 6.56 6.86 -14.17
CA MET A 408 7.85 6.64 -14.80
C MET A 408 7.81 5.63 -15.96
N THR A 409 7.03 4.55 -15.83
CA THR A 409 6.82 3.58 -16.90
C THR A 409 6.17 4.23 -18.12
N VAL A 410 5.17 5.09 -17.91
CA VAL A 410 4.51 5.85 -18.99
C VAL A 410 5.51 6.78 -19.66
N LYS A 411 6.25 7.57 -18.88
CA LYS A 411 7.26 8.52 -19.41
C LYS A 411 8.39 7.83 -20.16
N LEU A 412 8.90 6.71 -19.66
CA LEU A 412 9.88 5.91 -20.39
C LEU A 412 9.28 5.40 -21.71
N THR A 413 8.07 4.86 -21.67
CA THR A 413 7.40 4.36 -22.88
C THR A 413 7.21 5.47 -23.91
N GLU A 414 6.86 6.69 -23.47
CA GLU A 414 6.79 7.88 -24.32
C GLU A 414 8.14 8.16 -24.99
N ALA A 415 9.21 8.30 -24.21
CA ALA A 415 10.54 8.59 -24.73
C ALA A 415 11.04 7.52 -25.72
N VAL A 416 10.87 6.24 -25.39
CA VAL A 416 11.32 5.12 -26.23
C VAL A 416 10.49 5.00 -27.52
N SER A 417 9.23 5.41 -27.52
CA SER A 417 8.38 5.33 -28.72
C SER A 417 8.77 6.35 -29.81
N VAL A 418 9.28 7.52 -29.41
CA VAL A 418 9.61 8.61 -30.35
C VAL A 418 11.10 8.80 -30.59
N LEU A 419 11.95 8.39 -29.62
CA LEU A 419 13.41 8.44 -29.71
C LEU A 419 13.98 9.82 -30.08
N THR A 420 13.40 10.90 -29.54
CA THR A 420 13.87 12.27 -29.78
C THR A 420 14.64 12.82 -28.58
N PRO A 421 15.59 13.75 -28.77
CA PRO A 421 16.27 14.44 -27.67
C PRO A 421 15.29 15.12 -26.70
N ALA A 422 14.22 15.74 -27.23
CA ALA A 422 13.19 16.39 -26.42
C ALA A 422 12.47 15.39 -25.48
N ALA A 423 12.04 14.24 -26.00
CA ALA A 423 11.35 13.25 -25.18
C ALA A 423 12.28 12.60 -24.13
N THR A 424 13.58 12.47 -24.46
CA THR A 424 14.60 12.04 -23.50
C THR A 424 14.80 13.07 -22.39
N ALA A 425 14.82 14.36 -22.73
CA ALA A 425 14.93 15.44 -21.74
C ALA A 425 13.70 15.48 -20.81
N ASP A 426 12.49 15.30 -21.35
CA ASP A 426 11.25 15.21 -20.56
C ASP A 426 11.28 14.03 -19.59
N LEU A 427 11.76 12.86 -20.04
CA LEU A 427 11.95 11.69 -19.17
C LEU A 427 12.98 11.97 -18.08
N GLU A 428 14.09 12.62 -18.40
CA GLU A 428 15.12 12.97 -17.42
C GLU A 428 14.59 13.95 -16.36
N GLN A 429 13.80 14.94 -16.76
CA GLN A 429 13.15 15.85 -15.83
C GLN A 429 12.17 15.10 -14.92
N ALA A 430 11.34 14.22 -15.47
CA ALA A 430 10.44 13.38 -14.68
C ALA A 430 11.22 12.47 -13.71
N TRP A 431 12.34 11.89 -14.16
CA TRP A 431 13.22 11.08 -13.33
C TRP A 431 13.79 11.88 -12.16
N ALA A 432 14.33 13.08 -12.44
CA ALA A 432 14.87 13.96 -11.41
C ALA A 432 13.84 14.31 -10.32
N GLN A 433 12.58 14.50 -10.69
CA GLN A 433 11.48 14.73 -9.74
C GLN A 433 11.16 13.47 -8.92
N GLN A 434 11.32 12.28 -9.49
CA GLN A 434 11.03 11.02 -8.82
C GLN A 434 12.14 10.58 -7.84
N VAL A 435 13.41 10.95 -8.10
CA VAL A 435 14.58 10.50 -7.30
C VAL A 435 14.38 10.72 -5.79
N GLU A 436 13.81 11.85 -5.36
CA GLU A 436 13.56 12.11 -3.94
C GLU A 436 12.52 11.14 -3.34
N SER A 437 11.51 10.74 -4.11
CA SER A 437 10.56 9.71 -3.67
C SER A 437 11.20 8.31 -3.61
N LEU A 438 12.17 8.04 -4.49
CA LEU A 438 12.87 6.76 -4.54
C LEU A 438 13.86 6.58 -3.38
N ARG A 439 14.43 7.68 -2.87
CA ARG A 439 15.29 7.69 -1.67
C ARG A 439 14.61 7.21 -0.41
N LYS A 440 13.27 7.25 -0.35
CA LYS A 440 12.51 6.72 0.79
C LYS A 440 12.49 5.19 0.85
N ARG A 441 12.74 4.51 -0.27
CA ARG A 441 12.78 3.02 -0.37
C ARG A 441 14.03 2.58 -1.14
N PRO A 442 15.23 2.91 -0.63
CA PRO A 442 16.45 2.86 -1.40
C PRO A 442 16.81 1.42 -1.77
N LEU A 443 16.59 0.43 -0.91
CA LEU A 443 16.85 -0.98 -1.22
C LEU A 443 15.95 -1.48 -2.36
N GLN A 444 14.62 -1.29 -2.23
CA GLN A 444 13.63 -1.76 -3.20
C GLN A 444 13.82 -1.09 -4.58
N ASN A 445 14.31 0.15 -4.59
CA ASN A 445 14.48 0.93 -5.80
C ASN A 445 15.88 0.85 -6.40
N TYR A 446 16.89 0.32 -5.69
CA TYR A 446 18.29 0.46 -6.08
C TYR A 446 18.58 -0.10 -7.48
N ILE A 447 18.21 -1.37 -7.71
CA ILE A 447 18.43 -2.04 -8.99
C ILE A 447 17.65 -1.34 -10.11
N PHE A 448 16.38 -1.00 -9.85
CA PHE A 448 15.56 -0.27 -10.82
C PHE A 448 16.18 1.08 -11.19
N ALA A 449 16.66 1.85 -10.22
CA ALA A 449 17.30 3.13 -10.45
C ALA A 449 18.58 3.01 -11.30
N ARG A 450 19.40 1.98 -11.06
CA ARG A 450 20.57 1.72 -11.91
C ARG A 450 20.18 1.42 -13.35
N VAL A 451 19.13 0.61 -13.54
CA VAL A 451 18.61 0.27 -14.88
C VAL A 451 18.01 1.48 -15.59
N MET A 452 17.28 2.35 -14.88
CA MET A 452 16.70 3.58 -15.43
C MET A 452 17.77 4.58 -15.85
N VAL A 453 18.81 4.79 -15.04
CA VAL A 453 19.93 5.68 -15.38
C VAL A 453 20.64 5.19 -16.64
N ALA A 454 20.88 3.89 -16.76
CA ALA A 454 21.48 3.30 -17.96
C ALA A 454 20.55 3.40 -19.19
N ALA A 455 19.24 3.25 -19.02
CA ALA A 455 18.24 3.45 -20.07
C ALA A 455 18.24 4.89 -20.60
N ILE A 456 18.22 5.89 -19.71
CA ILE A 456 18.29 7.31 -20.08
C ILE A 456 19.61 7.60 -20.81
N ALA A 457 20.74 7.06 -20.35
CA ALA A 457 22.02 7.20 -21.04
C ALA A 457 22.00 6.58 -22.45
N SER A 458 21.39 5.40 -22.62
CA SER A 458 21.21 4.75 -23.93
C SER A 458 20.38 5.61 -24.89
N LEU A 459 19.36 6.31 -24.39
CA LEU A 459 18.54 7.24 -25.18
C LEU A 459 19.30 8.51 -25.58
N LYS A 460 20.19 9.01 -24.71
CA LYS A 460 21.02 10.22 -24.98
C LYS A 460 22.10 9.98 -26.01
N ASN A 461 22.70 8.80 -26.03
CA ASN A 461 23.70 8.43 -27.00
C ASN A 461 23.00 8.18 -28.35
N GLY A 462 22.71 9.26 -29.08
CA GLY A 462 22.17 9.23 -30.44
C GLY A 462 23.24 8.78 -31.43
N ASN A 463 22.85 7.87 -32.32
CA ASN A 463 23.65 7.04 -33.24
C ASN A 463 24.22 5.78 -32.61
#